data_AF-A0A8J7ZA94-F1
#
_entry.id   AF-A0A8J7ZA94-F1
#
_cell.length_a   1.000
_cell.length_b   1.000
_cell.length_c   1.000
_cell.angle_alpha   90.00
_cell.angle_beta   90.00
_cell.angle_gamma   90.00
#
_symmetry.space_group_name_H-M   'P 1'
#
loop_
_entity.id
_entity.type
_entity.pdbx_description
1 polymer ?
#
loop_
_entity_poly.entity_id
_entity_poly.type
_entity_poly.pdbx_seq_one_letter_code
_entity_poly.pdbx_strand_id
1 'polypeptide(L)'
;MCMNKKKWLAILVPIISLIVIFVPLGTIYVHYFEGHHDVHLEQYLSDIHPSEMGVEEFIEDFEFFYNLMKDNYHFFDVKERILGYDWLDFKEDYLARINACSNTTEFLEVMFDAITALQNLHTSILSPADASTYYESALRYDRYLQYSIINEEVVGYNEYWIDIYNEVIDRRYNHLDNLLIVNKDERNVLLYNLLMVYDRGDYIVYDGWESWLDYYNLTLGSKVIAVDDVPIHEAVSNSFERSYLFYDYSLNRSYIQFLAP
;
A
#
# COMPACT_ATOMS: atom_id res chain seq x y z
N MET A 1 -1.80 30.00 -56.95
CA MET A 1 -1.91 31.41 -56.54
C MET A 1 -0.98 31.63 -55.33
N CYS A 2 0.23 32.17 -55.53
CA CYS A 2 1.15 32.44 -54.41
C CYS A 2 0.75 33.76 -53.73
N MET A 3 0.34 33.68 -52.46
CA MET A 3 0.04 34.88 -51.68
C MET A 3 1.33 35.68 -51.42
N ASN A 4 1.29 36.99 -51.65
CA ASN A 4 2.44 37.90 -51.45
C ASN A 4 2.93 37.85 -49.98
N LYS A 5 4.25 37.76 -49.76
CA LYS A 5 4.90 37.77 -48.43
C LYS A 5 4.37 38.86 -47.49
N LYS A 6 4.03 40.05 -48.00
CA LYS A 6 3.45 41.14 -47.19
C LYS A 6 2.05 40.79 -46.64
N LYS A 7 1.24 40.06 -47.41
CA LYS A 7 -0.09 39.59 -46.96
C LYS A 7 0.03 38.45 -45.94
N TRP A 8 1.03 37.58 -46.10
CA TRP A 8 1.36 36.56 -45.10
C TRP A 8 1.79 37.18 -43.77
N LEU A 9 2.69 38.16 -43.79
CA LEU A 9 3.14 38.86 -42.59
C LEU A 9 2.00 39.62 -41.89
N ALA A 10 1.10 40.25 -42.65
CA ALA A 10 -0.05 40.96 -42.10
C ALA A 10 -1.05 40.04 -41.38
N ILE A 11 -1.08 38.74 -41.72
CA ILE A 11 -1.94 37.74 -41.06
C ILE A 11 -1.19 37.03 -39.92
N LEU A 12 0.07 36.66 -40.13
CA LEU A 12 0.86 35.90 -39.15
C LEU A 12 1.24 36.72 -37.91
N VAL A 13 1.59 38.01 -38.08
CA VAL A 13 1.97 38.87 -36.95
C VAL A 13 0.86 38.98 -35.89
N PRO A 14 -0.40 39.31 -36.22
CA PRO A 14 -1.46 39.37 -35.21
C PRO A 14 -1.77 38.00 -34.59
N ILE A 15 -1.68 36.90 -35.35
CA ILE A 15 -1.88 35.55 -34.81
C ILE A 15 -0.79 35.20 -33.79
N ILE A 16 0.48 35.47 -34.12
CA ILE A 16 1.60 35.23 -33.20
C ILE A 16 1.49 36.14 -31.98
N SER A 17 1.14 37.42 -32.15
CA SER A 17 0.91 38.33 -31.03
C SER A 17 -0.23 37.87 -30.11
N LEU A 18 -1.32 37.32 -30.68
CA LEU A 18 -2.40 36.72 -29.89
C LEU A 18 -1.91 35.50 -29.10
N ILE A 19 -1.13 34.60 -29.70
CA ILE A 19 -0.58 33.43 -28.99
C ILE A 19 0.36 33.87 -27.85
N VAL A 20 1.25 34.83 -28.11
CA VAL A 20 2.21 35.36 -27.13
C VAL A 20 1.53 36.07 -25.96
N ILE A 21 0.32 36.61 -26.16
CA ILE A 21 -0.45 37.27 -25.09
C ILE A 21 -1.34 36.25 -24.36
N PHE A 22 -2.12 35.47 -25.09
CA PHE A 22 -3.16 34.63 -24.51
C PHE A 22 -2.63 33.33 -23.89
N VAL A 23 -1.51 32.77 -24.36
CA VAL A 23 -0.90 31.59 -23.72
C VAL A 23 -0.39 31.93 -22.31
N PRO A 24 0.47 32.94 -22.09
CA PRO A 24 0.90 33.27 -20.74
C PRO A 24 -0.23 33.83 -19.88
N LEU A 25 -1.20 34.58 -20.42
CA LEU A 25 -2.39 34.97 -19.65
C LEU A 25 -3.23 33.76 -19.24
N GLY A 26 -3.37 32.75 -20.10
CA GLY A 26 -4.00 31.48 -19.76
C GLY A 26 -3.23 30.73 -18.68
N THR A 27 -1.90 30.65 -18.78
CA THR A 27 -1.07 30.02 -17.74
C THR A 27 -1.13 30.77 -16.40
N ILE A 28 -1.10 32.11 -16.43
CA ILE A 28 -1.29 32.95 -15.24
C ILE A 28 -2.69 32.75 -14.67
N TYR A 29 -3.72 32.70 -15.52
CA TYR A 29 -5.08 32.45 -15.09
C TYR A 29 -5.23 31.08 -14.41
N VAL A 30 -4.74 30.02 -15.05
CA VAL A 30 -4.76 28.68 -14.45
C VAL A 30 -3.94 28.66 -13.16
N HIS A 31 -2.76 29.26 -13.12
CA HIS A 31 -1.90 29.26 -11.93
C HIS A 31 -2.50 30.04 -10.75
N TYR A 32 -3.12 31.20 -11.00
CA TYR A 32 -3.62 32.09 -9.94
C TYR A 32 -5.11 31.91 -9.62
N PHE A 33 -5.91 31.38 -10.54
CA PHE A 33 -7.37 31.34 -10.41
C PHE A 33 -7.96 29.92 -10.47
N GLU A 34 -7.36 28.96 -11.18
CA GLU A 34 -7.79 27.54 -11.15
C GLU A 34 -6.91 26.67 -10.23
N GLY A 35 -5.66 27.07 -9.98
CA GLY A 35 -4.72 26.34 -9.13
C GLY A 35 -5.09 26.31 -7.65
N HIS A 36 -6.10 27.10 -7.25
CA HIS A 36 -6.68 27.14 -5.91
C HIS A 36 -8.13 26.70 -5.93
N HIS A 37 -8.44 25.57 -6.58
CA HIS A 37 -9.64 24.85 -6.18
C HIS A 37 -9.45 24.50 -4.70
N ASP A 38 -10.24 25.13 -3.82
CA ASP A 38 -10.43 24.68 -2.45
C ASP A 38 -10.98 23.26 -2.55
N VAL A 39 -10.08 22.28 -2.48
CA VAL A 39 -10.47 20.89 -2.32
C VAL A 39 -10.94 20.79 -0.88
N HIS A 40 -12.26 20.86 -0.69
CA HIS A 40 -12.87 20.56 0.59
C HIS A 40 -12.71 19.07 0.85
N LEU A 41 -11.72 18.74 1.67
CA LEU A 41 -11.46 17.39 2.12
C LEU A 41 -12.14 17.24 3.47
N GLU A 42 -13.12 16.35 3.55
CA GLU A 42 -13.77 16.02 4.82
C GLU A 42 -12.84 15.11 5.62
N GLN A 43 -12.50 15.54 6.83
CA GLN A 43 -11.78 14.74 7.81
C GLN A 43 -12.77 14.30 8.88
N TYR A 44 -12.81 12.99 9.12
CA TYR A 44 -13.63 12.40 10.16
C TYR A 44 -12.71 12.06 11.33
N LEU A 45 -12.62 12.99 12.28
CA LEU A 45 -11.83 12.83 13.50
C LEU A 45 -12.75 12.41 14.64
N SER A 46 -12.44 11.28 15.26
CA SER A 46 -13.17 10.76 16.41
C SER A 46 -12.43 11.13 17.69
N ASP A 47 -13.17 11.68 18.66
CA ASP A 47 -12.67 11.96 20.02
C ASP A 47 -12.57 10.69 20.88
N ILE A 48 -13.00 9.54 20.37
CA ILE A 48 -12.92 8.26 21.08
C ILE A 48 -11.48 7.76 21.03
N HIS A 49 -10.89 7.54 22.20
CA HIS A 49 -9.55 6.96 22.27
C HIS A 49 -9.60 5.52 21.73
N PRO A 50 -8.60 5.06 20.94
CA PRO A 50 -8.61 3.73 20.33
C PRO A 50 -8.84 2.59 21.33
N SER A 51 -8.32 2.70 22.56
CA SER A 51 -8.54 1.70 23.62
C SER A 51 -9.97 1.64 24.17
N GLU A 52 -10.80 2.64 23.85
CA GLU A 52 -12.20 2.76 24.29
C GLU A 52 -13.19 2.37 23.18
N MET A 53 -12.70 2.14 21.95
CA MET A 53 -13.51 1.69 20.83
C MET A 53 -14.09 0.29 21.07
N GLY A 54 -15.33 0.10 20.62
CA GLY A 54 -16.01 -1.19 20.58
C GLY A 54 -16.37 -1.61 19.16
N VAL A 55 -17.14 -2.70 19.08
CA VAL A 55 -17.57 -3.29 17.80
C VAL A 55 -18.39 -2.31 16.94
N GLU A 56 -19.14 -1.39 17.56
CA GLU A 56 -19.92 -0.39 16.83
C GLU A 56 -18.98 0.56 16.05
N GLU A 57 -17.96 1.11 16.70
CA GLU A 57 -16.96 1.96 16.06
C GLU A 57 -16.12 1.18 15.03
N PHE A 58 -15.76 -0.08 15.33
CA PHE A 58 -15.01 -0.92 14.38
C PHE A 58 -15.78 -1.17 13.07
N ILE A 59 -17.09 -1.42 13.17
CA ILE A 59 -17.94 -1.63 12.00
C ILE A 59 -18.06 -0.31 11.21
N GLU A 60 -18.26 0.82 11.90
CA GLU A 60 -18.35 2.14 11.25
C GLU A 60 -17.07 2.45 10.44
N ASP A 61 -15.90 2.31 11.06
CA ASP A 61 -14.60 2.55 10.42
C ASP A 61 -14.35 1.60 9.24
N PHE A 62 -14.69 0.31 9.38
CA PHE A 62 -14.56 -0.65 8.29
C PHE A 62 -15.53 -0.35 7.15
N GLU A 63 -16.78 0.00 7.43
CA GLU A 63 -17.75 0.35 6.38
C GLU A 63 -17.32 1.62 5.63
N PHE A 64 -16.78 2.60 6.35
CA PHE A 64 -16.18 3.79 5.74
C PHE A 64 -15.04 3.41 4.79
N PHE A 65 -14.07 2.63 5.27
CA PHE A 65 -12.96 2.12 4.45
C PHE A 65 -13.44 1.32 3.23
N TYR A 66 -14.36 0.38 3.45
CA TYR A 66 -14.89 -0.48 2.40
C TYR A 66 -15.57 0.33 1.29
N ASN A 67 -16.43 1.28 1.67
CA ASN A 67 -17.12 2.14 0.70
C ASN A 67 -16.13 3.07 -0.02
N LEU A 68 -15.14 3.62 0.69
CA LEU A 68 -14.08 4.42 0.08
C LEU A 68 -13.34 3.62 -1.00
N MET A 69 -12.95 2.37 -0.71
CA MET A 69 -12.28 1.51 -1.68
C MET A 69 -13.21 1.13 -2.81
N LYS A 70 -14.42 0.66 -2.53
CA LYS A 70 -15.42 0.28 -3.53
C LYS A 70 -15.67 1.40 -4.55
N ASP A 71 -15.77 2.64 -4.08
CA ASP A 71 -16.14 3.77 -4.95
C ASP A 71 -14.95 4.41 -5.67
N ASN A 72 -13.71 4.22 -5.17
CA ASN A 72 -12.52 4.95 -5.68
C ASN A 72 -11.34 4.06 -6.12
N TYR A 73 -11.33 2.77 -5.80
CA TYR A 73 -10.23 1.88 -6.16
C TYR A 73 -10.40 1.31 -7.57
N HIS A 74 -9.54 1.74 -8.49
CA HIS A 74 -9.72 1.51 -9.93
C HIS A 74 -9.28 0.13 -10.42
N PHE A 75 -8.68 -0.70 -9.56
CA PHE A 75 -7.98 -1.91 -9.99
C PHE A 75 -8.72 -3.22 -9.67
N PHE A 76 -9.96 -3.21 -9.19
CA PHE A 76 -10.70 -4.44 -8.83
C PHE A 76 -10.70 -5.48 -9.97
N ASP A 77 -11.22 -5.13 -11.15
CA ASP A 77 -11.26 -6.06 -12.29
C ASP A 77 -9.88 -6.58 -12.72
N VAL A 78 -8.85 -5.75 -12.58
CA VAL A 78 -7.46 -6.14 -12.93
C VAL A 78 -6.94 -7.15 -11.91
N LYS A 79 -7.21 -6.91 -10.63
CA LYS A 79 -6.79 -7.78 -9.53
C LYS A 79 -7.53 -9.11 -9.56
N GLU A 80 -8.83 -9.11 -9.81
CA GLU A 80 -9.63 -10.34 -9.94
C GLU A 80 -9.05 -11.27 -11.02
N ARG A 81 -8.72 -10.75 -12.20
CA ARG A 81 -8.12 -11.56 -13.29
C ARG A 81 -6.76 -12.15 -12.94
N ILE A 82 -5.98 -11.46 -12.12
CA ILE A 82 -4.61 -11.86 -11.77
C ILE A 82 -4.61 -12.83 -10.57
N LEU A 83 -5.47 -12.56 -9.59
CA LEU A 83 -5.47 -13.23 -8.29
C LEU A 83 -6.52 -14.33 -8.19
N GLY A 84 -7.57 -14.27 -9.00
CA GLY A 84 -8.65 -15.25 -9.04
C GLY A 84 -9.75 -15.05 -7.98
N TYR A 85 -9.80 -13.89 -7.32
CA TYR A 85 -10.86 -13.52 -6.38
C TYR A 85 -11.32 -12.07 -6.57
N ASP A 86 -12.60 -11.80 -6.32
CA ASP A 86 -13.12 -10.44 -6.20
C ASP A 86 -12.98 -9.98 -4.74
N TRP A 87 -12.31 -8.86 -4.52
CA TRP A 87 -12.14 -8.30 -3.18
C TRP A 87 -13.46 -7.85 -2.56
N LEU A 88 -14.43 -7.44 -3.38
CA LEU A 88 -15.75 -7.00 -2.90
C LEU A 88 -16.55 -8.15 -2.26
N ASP A 89 -16.27 -9.39 -2.64
CA ASP A 89 -16.92 -10.58 -2.06
C ASP A 89 -16.52 -10.83 -0.60
N PHE A 90 -15.41 -10.24 -0.12
CA PHE A 90 -14.92 -10.44 1.24
C PHE A 90 -15.59 -9.55 2.31
N LYS A 91 -16.50 -8.65 1.93
CA LYS A 91 -17.13 -7.72 2.89
C LYS A 91 -17.71 -8.44 4.11
N GLU A 92 -18.52 -9.48 3.88
CA GLU A 92 -19.21 -10.19 4.95
C GLU A 92 -18.25 -11.02 5.83
N ASP A 93 -17.15 -11.53 5.26
CA ASP A 93 -16.11 -12.22 6.02
C ASP A 93 -15.41 -11.25 6.99
N TYR A 94 -14.99 -10.09 6.49
CA TYR A 94 -14.36 -9.06 7.32
C TYR A 94 -15.31 -8.56 8.41
N LEU A 95 -16.58 -8.30 8.09
CA LEU A 95 -17.59 -7.94 9.10
C LEU A 95 -17.74 -9.02 10.17
N ALA A 96 -17.77 -10.30 9.79
CA ALA A 96 -17.87 -11.39 10.75
C ALA A 96 -16.64 -11.45 11.69
N ARG A 97 -15.44 -11.24 11.14
CA ARG A 97 -14.18 -11.18 11.90
C ARG A 97 -14.14 -9.97 12.84
N ILE A 98 -14.57 -8.80 12.37
CA ILE A 98 -14.65 -7.57 13.17
C ILE A 98 -15.65 -7.72 14.33
N ASN A 99 -16.79 -8.35 14.09
CA ASN A 99 -17.77 -8.65 15.16
C ASN A 99 -17.20 -9.57 16.24
N ALA A 100 -16.17 -10.35 15.93
CA ALA A 100 -15.49 -11.24 16.88
C ALA A 100 -14.29 -10.56 17.58
N CYS A 101 -13.88 -9.37 17.15
CA CYS A 101 -12.77 -8.65 17.76
C CYS A 101 -13.10 -8.23 19.19
N SER A 102 -12.18 -8.52 20.11
CA SER A 102 -12.31 -8.17 21.53
C SER A 102 -11.60 -6.87 21.89
N ASN A 103 -10.76 -6.36 21.00
CA ASN A 103 -9.95 -5.17 21.21
C ASN A 103 -9.51 -4.57 19.86
N THR A 104 -8.97 -3.36 19.94
CA THR A 104 -8.56 -2.55 18.81
C THR A 104 -7.35 -3.12 18.06
N THR A 105 -6.48 -3.86 18.74
CA THR A 105 -5.35 -4.57 18.09
C THR A 105 -5.87 -5.63 17.12
N GLU A 106 -6.83 -6.47 17.55
CA GLU A 106 -7.47 -7.48 16.69
C GLU A 106 -8.24 -6.82 15.53
N PHE A 107 -8.94 -5.72 15.79
CA PHE A 107 -9.62 -4.95 14.74
C PHE A 107 -8.62 -4.44 13.69
N LEU A 108 -7.53 -3.81 14.12
CA LEU A 108 -6.50 -3.28 13.23
C LEU A 108 -5.81 -4.41 12.43
N GLU A 109 -5.65 -5.60 13.00
CA GLU A 109 -5.17 -6.77 12.26
C GLU A 109 -6.10 -7.14 11.09
N VAL A 110 -7.43 -7.09 11.28
CA VAL A 110 -8.41 -7.33 10.20
C VAL A 110 -8.34 -6.22 9.14
N MET A 111 -8.19 -4.95 9.56
CA MET A 111 -8.01 -3.83 8.63
C MET A 111 -6.75 -4.01 7.75
N PHE A 112 -5.65 -4.48 8.34
CA PHE A 112 -4.44 -4.81 7.59
C PHE A 112 -4.63 -5.97 6.62
N ASP A 113 -5.40 -6.99 6.99
CA ASP A 113 -5.73 -8.10 6.09
C ASP A 113 -6.55 -7.61 4.90
N ALA A 114 -7.60 -6.81 5.16
CA ALA A 114 -8.47 -6.26 4.13
C ALA A 114 -7.71 -5.35 3.14
N ILE A 115 -6.83 -4.47 3.64
CA ILE A 115 -6.06 -3.58 2.76
C ILE A 115 -4.97 -4.33 1.99
N THR A 116 -4.32 -5.33 2.60
CA THR A 116 -3.32 -6.16 1.92
C THR A 116 -3.96 -7.00 0.82
N ALA A 117 -5.20 -7.45 1.02
CA ALA A 117 -5.96 -8.18 0.01
C ALA A 117 -6.28 -7.37 -1.26
N LEU A 118 -6.18 -6.03 -1.23
CA LEU A 118 -6.22 -5.20 -2.45
C LEU A 118 -4.98 -5.41 -3.34
N GLN A 119 -3.90 -5.95 -2.75
CA GLN A 119 -2.64 -6.29 -3.40
C GLN A 119 -2.00 -5.08 -4.10
N ASN A 120 -2.01 -3.92 -3.43
CA ASN A 120 -1.44 -2.67 -3.95
C ASN A 120 -0.49 -2.04 -2.94
N LEU A 121 0.80 -2.04 -3.25
CA LEU A 121 1.86 -1.47 -2.41
C LEU A 121 1.74 0.06 -2.21
N HIS A 122 0.88 0.73 -2.97
CA HIS A 122 0.59 2.16 -2.83
C HIS A 122 -0.72 2.44 -2.08
N THR A 123 -1.37 1.41 -1.55
CA THR A 123 -2.57 1.53 -0.72
C THR A 123 -2.28 0.88 0.63
N SER A 124 -2.05 1.70 1.65
CA SER A 124 -1.63 1.24 2.97
C SER A 124 -2.30 2.05 4.08
N ILE A 125 -2.37 1.46 5.27
CA ILE A 125 -2.66 2.20 6.50
C ILE A 125 -1.40 3.00 6.82
N LEU A 126 -1.56 4.30 7.03
CA LEU A 126 -0.44 5.18 7.36
C LEU A 126 0.02 4.90 8.79
N SER A 127 1.33 4.71 9.00
CA SER A 127 1.84 4.57 10.36
C SER A 127 1.76 5.91 11.10
N PRO A 128 1.48 5.90 12.42
CA PRO A 128 1.49 7.13 13.22
C PRO A 128 2.79 7.93 13.12
N ALA A 129 3.94 7.24 13.09
CA ALA A 129 5.24 7.88 12.93
C ALA A 129 5.43 8.53 11.54
N ASP A 130 4.90 7.90 10.49
CA ASP A 130 4.94 8.46 9.15
C ASP A 130 4.05 9.69 9.02
N ALA A 131 2.90 9.75 9.71
CA ALA A 131 2.02 10.92 9.68
C ALA A 131 2.76 12.22 10.05
N SER A 132 3.54 12.19 11.14
CA SER A 132 4.40 13.32 11.53
C SER A 132 5.45 13.64 10.46
N THR A 133 6.10 12.61 9.90
CA THR A 133 7.13 12.77 8.87
C THR A 133 6.56 13.38 7.58
N TYR A 134 5.37 12.95 7.16
CA TYR A 134 4.68 13.48 5.99
C TYR A 134 4.24 14.93 6.21
N TYR A 135 3.70 15.26 7.39
CA TYR A 135 3.32 16.62 7.72
C TYR A 135 4.51 17.59 7.66
N GLU A 136 5.61 17.24 8.33
CA GLU A 136 6.83 18.06 8.31
C GLU A 136 7.40 18.23 6.90
N SER A 137 7.41 17.16 6.11
CA SER A 137 7.84 17.19 4.71
C SER A 137 6.93 18.08 3.87
N ALA A 138 5.62 17.95 4.03
CA ALA A 138 4.64 18.75 3.32
C ALA A 138 4.80 20.25 3.63
N LEU A 139 5.01 20.62 4.90
CA LEU A 139 5.30 22.00 5.29
C LEU A 139 6.62 22.49 4.69
N ARG A 140 7.69 21.69 4.76
CA ARG A 140 9.02 22.05 4.26
C ARG A 140 9.02 22.35 2.75
N TYR A 141 8.24 21.59 1.99
CA TYR A 141 8.17 21.71 0.52
C TYR A 141 6.93 22.47 0.03
N ASP A 142 6.21 23.15 0.92
CA ASP A 142 4.98 23.91 0.64
C ASP A 142 3.95 23.12 -0.21
N ARG A 143 3.71 21.86 0.18
CA ARG A 143 2.75 20.97 -0.48
C ARG A 143 1.36 21.15 0.14
N TYR A 144 0.70 22.26 -0.20
CA TYR A 144 -0.60 22.67 0.35
C TYR A 144 -1.59 21.52 0.53
N LEU A 145 -1.86 20.75 -0.52
CA LEU A 145 -2.81 19.65 -0.44
C LEU A 145 -2.41 18.58 0.59
N GLN A 146 -1.12 18.28 0.73
CA GLN A 146 -0.66 17.26 1.68
C GLN A 146 -0.79 17.73 3.12
N TYR A 147 -0.33 18.94 3.45
CA TYR A 147 -0.46 19.46 4.82
C TYR A 147 -1.89 19.91 5.17
N SER A 148 -2.77 20.09 4.18
CA SER A 148 -4.19 20.30 4.42
C SER A 148 -4.91 19.03 4.88
N ILE A 149 -4.41 17.86 4.45
CA ILE A 149 -4.94 16.53 4.83
C ILE A 149 -4.25 16.04 6.10
N ILE A 150 -2.93 15.92 6.05
CA ILE A 150 -2.10 15.46 7.18
C ILE A 150 -1.62 16.72 7.87
N ASN A 151 -2.46 17.28 8.74
CA ASN A 151 -2.20 18.49 9.51
C ASN A 151 -1.81 18.16 10.97
N GLU A 152 -1.53 19.18 11.77
CA GLU A 152 -1.15 19.02 13.18
C GLU A 152 -2.20 18.25 14.01
N GLU A 153 -3.49 18.47 13.74
CA GLU A 153 -4.58 17.79 14.43
C GLU A 153 -4.56 16.29 14.10
N VAL A 154 -4.50 15.93 12.82
CA VAL A 154 -4.39 14.53 12.36
C VAL A 154 -3.17 13.84 12.96
N VAL A 155 -2.02 14.53 13.02
CA VAL A 155 -0.81 14.00 13.67
C VAL A 155 -1.08 13.71 15.15
N GLY A 156 -1.72 14.64 15.87
CA GLY A 156 -2.09 14.44 17.28
C GLY A 156 -3.01 13.24 17.52
N TYR A 157 -4.06 13.06 16.71
CA TYR A 157 -4.95 11.89 16.83
C TYR A 157 -4.24 10.57 16.47
N ASN A 158 -3.27 10.61 15.55
CA ASN A 158 -2.48 9.41 15.21
C ASN A 158 -1.59 8.94 16.37
N GLU A 159 -1.18 9.83 17.28
CA GLU A 159 -0.39 9.44 18.45
C GLU A 159 -1.10 8.39 19.32
N TYR A 160 -2.43 8.41 19.39
CA TYR A 160 -3.20 7.43 20.16
C TYR A 160 -3.09 6.00 19.61
N TRP A 161 -2.72 5.86 18.34
CA TRP A 161 -2.61 4.58 17.66
C TRP A 161 -1.20 3.98 17.72
N ILE A 162 -0.19 4.70 18.23
CA ILE A 162 1.21 4.30 18.07
C ILE A 162 1.52 2.93 18.68
N ASP A 163 1.06 2.68 19.91
CA ASP A 163 1.34 1.43 20.62
C ASP A 163 0.59 0.25 19.99
N ILE A 164 -0.68 0.45 19.61
CA ILE A 164 -1.52 -0.55 18.95
C ILE A 164 -0.94 -0.89 17.58
N TYR A 165 -0.57 0.13 16.80
CA TYR A 165 0.02 -0.05 15.48
C TYR A 165 1.33 -0.83 15.57
N ASN A 166 2.23 -0.43 16.47
CA ASN A 166 3.50 -1.14 16.66
C ASN A 166 3.29 -2.58 17.11
N GLU A 167 2.34 -2.84 18.01
CA GLU A 167 1.98 -4.21 18.41
C GLU A 167 1.50 -5.03 17.20
N VAL A 168 0.63 -4.48 16.35
CA VAL A 168 0.15 -5.18 15.15
C VAL A 168 1.28 -5.43 14.17
N ILE A 169 2.14 -4.43 13.93
CA ILE A 169 3.32 -4.59 13.05
C ILE A 169 4.25 -5.66 13.61
N ASP A 170 4.54 -5.64 14.91
CA ASP A 170 5.36 -6.65 15.57
C ASP A 170 4.74 -8.04 15.43
N ARG A 171 3.42 -8.19 15.59
CA ARG A 171 2.75 -9.51 15.42
C ARG A 171 2.78 -9.98 13.97
N ARG A 172 2.49 -9.09 13.02
CA ARG A 172 2.43 -9.42 11.58
C ARG A 172 3.81 -9.69 10.99
N TYR A 173 4.80 -8.95 11.44
CA TYR A 173 6.12 -8.88 10.83
C TYR A 173 7.24 -9.33 11.77
N ASN A 174 6.96 -9.91 12.96
CA ASN A 174 7.98 -10.64 13.74
C ASN A 174 8.62 -11.78 12.94
N HIS A 175 7.96 -12.26 11.88
CA HIS A 175 8.55 -13.20 10.93
C HIS A 175 9.54 -12.51 9.95
N LEU A 176 9.44 -11.20 9.74
CA LEU A 176 10.37 -10.38 8.96
C LEU A 176 11.54 -9.82 9.79
N ASP A 177 11.57 -9.98 11.12
CA ASP A 177 12.84 -9.92 11.87
C ASP A 177 13.81 -11.02 11.36
N ASN A 178 13.27 -12.06 10.72
CA ASN A 178 13.97 -13.04 9.89
C ASN A 178 14.04 -12.64 8.39
N LEU A 179 13.98 -11.35 8.07
CA LEU A 179 14.40 -10.79 6.78
C LEU A 179 14.92 -9.34 6.90
N LEU A 180 15.14 -8.85 8.13
CA LEU A 180 15.67 -7.52 8.37
C LEU A 180 17.10 -7.42 7.87
N ILE A 181 17.35 -6.34 7.14
CA ILE A 181 18.69 -5.80 6.92
C ILE A 181 19.09 -5.09 8.22
N VAL A 182 19.76 -5.79 9.12
CA VAL A 182 20.31 -5.15 10.33
C VAL A 182 21.64 -4.50 9.97
N ASN A 183 21.66 -3.17 9.94
CA ASN A 183 22.89 -2.39 9.77
C ASN A 183 23.64 -2.33 11.10
N LYS A 184 24.35 -3.40 11.45
CA LYS A 184 25.14 -3.40 12.69
C LYS A 184 26.54 -2.81 12.51
N ASP A 185 27.11 -2.81 11.31
CA ASP A 185 28.46 -2.30 11.01
C ASP A 185 28.70 -2.09 9.49
N GLU A 186 27.86 -1.32 8.78
CA GLU A 186 27.95 -1.08 7.31
C GLU A 186 27.75 -2.32 6.41
N ARG A 187 27.39 -3.46 6.99
CA ARG A 187 27.00 -4.67 6.25
C ARG A 187 25.53 -4.96 6.49
N ASN A 188 24.77 -4.93 5.41
CA ASN A 188 23.40 -5.38 5.37
C ASN A 188 23.38 -6.91 5.59
N VAL A 189 23.07 -7.36 6.80
CA VAL A 189 22.89 -8.80 7.09
C VAL A 189 21.40 -9.09 7.05
N LEU A 190 20.96 -9.90 6.09
CA LEU A 190 19.65 -10.54 6.12
C LEU A 190 19.70 -11.59 7.23
N LEU A 191 19.00 -11.36 8.33
CA LEU A 191 18.74 -12.44 9.29
C LEU A 191 17.66 -13.30 8.68
N TYR A 192 17.85 -14.61 8.48
CA TYR A 192 16.79 -15.58 8.23
C TYR A 192 17.22 -16.93 8.77
N ASN A 193 16.26 -17.74 9.21
CA ASN A 193 16.51 -19.11 9.64
C ASN A 193 16.63 -20.07 8.45
N LEU A 194 15.75 -19.89 7.46
CA LEU A 194 15.69 -20.62 6.21
C LEU A 194 15.16 -19.64 5.14
N LEU A 195 15.86 -19.54 4.02
CA LEU A 195 15.48 -18.71 2.88
C LEU A 195 15.14 -19.58 1.67
N MET A 196 13.90 -19.49 1.24
CA MET A 196 13.39 -20.12 0.03
C MET A 196 13.15 -19.05 -1.03
N VAL A 197 13.64 -19.27 -2.25
CA VAL A 197 13.55 -18.31 -3.34
C VAL A 197 12.75 -18.90 -4.49
N TYR A 198 11.86 -18.09 -5.08
CA TYR A 198 11.19 -18.45 -6.32
C TYR A 198 12.17 -18.33 -7.51
N ASP A 199 12.54 -19.46 -8.11
CA ASP A 199 13.37 -19.55 -9.32
C ASP A 199 12.63 -20.32 -10.43
N ARG A 200 12.30 -19.62 -11.53
CA ARG A 200 11.73 -20.19 -12.76
C ARG A 200 10.57 -21.16 -12.54
N GLY A 201 9.75 -20.89 -11.53
CA GLY A 201 8.59 -21.68 -11.19
C GLY A 201 8.71 -22.56 -9.96
N ASP A 202 9.89 -22.70 -9.38
CA ASP A 202 10.07 -23.56 -8.23
C ASP A 202 10.54 -22.73 -7.04
N TYR A 203 10.09 -23.12 -5.85
CA TYR A 203 10.68 -22.61 -4.61
C TYR A 203 11.87 -23.48 -4.25
N ILE A 204 13.05 -22.86 -4.17
CA ILE A 204 14.31 -23.54 -3.91
C ILE A 204 14.87 -23.05 -2.58
N VAL A 205 15.31 -23.97 -1.73
CA VAL A 205 16.09 -23.66 -0.53
C VAL A 205 17.41 -23.03 -0.96
N TYR A 206 17.54 -21.71 -0.79
CA TYR A 206 18.69 -20.94 -1.24
C TYR A 206 19.74 -20.84 -0.15
N ASP A 207 19.30 -20.63 1.10
CA ASP A 207 20.18 -20.50 2.26
C ASP A 207 19.43 -20.87 3.55
N GLY A 208 20.14 -21.11 4.64
CA GLY A 208 19.56 -21.46 5.94
C GLY A 208 20.60 -21.89 6.94
N TRP A 209 20.29 -21.75 8.24
CA TRP A 209 21.16 -22.21 9.30
C TRP A 209 21.19 -23.74 9.34
N GLU A 210 22.34 -24.33 9.63
CA GLU A 210 22.50 -25.81 9.67
C GLU A 210 21.44 -26.47 10.55
N SER A 211 21.12 -25.89 11.71
CA SER A 211 20.10 -26.44 12.61
C SER A 211 18.70 -26.49 12.00
N TRP A 212 18.37 -25.54 11.12
CA TRP A 212 17.08 -25.47 10.43
C TRP A 212 17.02 -26.40 9.23
N LEU A 213 18.12 -26.49 8.47
CA LEU A 213 18.28 -27.47 7.41
C LEU A 213 18.15 -28.90 7.96
N ASP A 214 18.82 -29.18 9.07
CA ASP A 214 18.73 -30.48 9.76
C ASP A 214 17.32 -30.76 10.29
N TYR A 215 16.68 -29.76 10.92
CA TYR A 215 15.33 -29.90 11.48
C TYR A 215 14.30 -30.31 10.40
N TYR A 216 14.35 -29.68 9.24
CA TYR A 216 13.48 -30.01 8.11
C TYR A 216 14.04 -31.09 7.18
N ASN A 217 15.23 -31.62 7.47
CA ASN A 217 15.95 -32.57 6.62
C ASN A 217 16.08 -32.07 5.16
N LEU A 218 16.50 -30.81 5.00
CA LEU A 218 16.69 -30.10 3.74
C LEU A 218 18.18 -29.91 3.44
N THR A 219 18.51 -29.81 2.16
CA THR A 219 19.81 -29.31 1.70
C THR A 219 19.62 -28.09 0.81
N LEU A 220 20.66 -27.26 0.66
CA LEU A 220 20.63 -26.18 -0.34
C LEU A 220 20.33 -26.75 -1.74
N GLY A 221 19.51 -26.04 -2.51
CA GLY A 221 18.99 -26.51 -3.79
C GLY A 221 17.78 -27.44 -3.71
N SER A 222 17.34 -27.82 -2.50
CA SER A 222 16.12 -28.61 -2.34
C SER A 222 14.92 -27.84 -2.86
N LYS A 223 14.04 -28.55 -3.58
CA LYS A 223 12.77 -28.00 -4.03
C LYS A 223 11.73 -28.13 -2.93
N VAL A 224 11.08 -27.02 -2.62
CA VAL A 224 9.97 -26.96 -1.68
C VAL A 224 8.69 -27.24 -2.47
N ILE A 225 7.99 -28.29 -2.06
CA ILE A 225 6.78 -28.75 -2.76
C ILE A 225 5.50 -28.45 -1.99
N ALA A 226 5.59 -28.33 -0.66
CA ALA A 226 4.48 -28.09 0.24
C ALA A 226 4.95 -27.45 1.55
N VAL A 227 4.03 -26.76 2.23
CA VAL A 227 4.15 -26.27 3.61
C VAL A 227 2.89 -26.73 4.34
N ASP A 228 3.05 -27.38 5.49
CA ASP A 228 1.94 -27.95 6.27
C ASP A 228 0.96 -28.80 5.43
N ASP A 229 1.52 -29.68 4.60
CA ASP A 229 0.80 -30.53 3.63
C ASP A 229 0.01 -29.77 2.53
N VAL A 230 0.06 -28.44 2.50
CA VAL A 230 -0.52 -27.61 1.43
C VAL A 230 0.51 -27.42 0.32
N PRO A 231 0.20 -27.72 -0.95
CA PRO A 231 1.10 -27.46 -2.07
C PRO A 231 1.61 -26.01 -2.07
N ILE A 232 2.91 -25.82 -2.26
CA ILE A 232 3.55 -24.51 -2.00
C ILE A 232 2.90 -23.35 -2.80
N HIS A 233 2.49 -23.59 -4.04
CA HIS A 233 1.86 -22.56 -4.87
C HIS A 233 0.44 -22.24 -4.43
N GLU A 234 -0.26 -23.20 -3.83
CA GLU A 234 -1.57 -23.00 -3.21
C GLU A 234 -1.41 -22.21 -1.90
N ALA A 235 -0.47 -22.60 -1.05
CA ALA A 235 -0.15 -21.88 0.19
C ALA A 235 0.18 -20.39 -0.08
N VAL A 236 0.99 -20.13 -1.11
CA VAL A 236 1.34 -18.76 -1.53
C VAL A 236 0.15 -18.01 -2.11
N SER A 237 -0.68 -18.66 -2.93
CA SER A 237 -1.86 -17.98 -3.50
C SER A 237 -2.86 -17.60 -2.41
N ASN A 238 -2.96 -18.41 -1.35
CA ASN A 238 -3.84 -18.18 -0.21
C ASN A 238 -3.28 -17.18 0.82
N SER A 239 -2.03 -16.72 0.68
CA SER A 239 -1.42 -15.76 1.61
C SER A 239 -1.68 -14.30 1.25
N PHE A 240 -2.66 -14.01 0.39
CA PHE A 240 -2.94 -12.68 -0.16
C PHE A 240 -3.36 -11.62 0.89
N GLU A 241 -3.79 -12.04 2.08
CA GLU A 241 -4.06 -11.11 3.19
C GLU A 241 -2.81 -10.81 4.03
N ARG A 242 -1.78 -11.67 3.94
CA ARG A 242 -0.59 -11.63 4.80
C ARG A 242 0.67 -11.20 4.07
N SER A 243 0.67 -11.25 2.74
CA SER A 243 1.82 -10.88 1.92
C SER A 243 1.40 -10.35 0.56
N TYR A 244 2.33 -9.62 -0.07
CA TYR A 244 2.16 -9.15 -1.43
C TYR A 244 2.63 -10.21 -2.42
N LEU A 245 1.75 -10.51 -3.36
CA LEU A 245 1.95 -11.49 -4.40
C LEU A 245 2.45 -10.80 -5.67
N PHE A 246 3.49 -11.38 -6.26
CA PHE A 246 3.95 -11.10 -7.60
C PHE A 246 3.30 -12.08 -8.58
N TYR A 247 3.32 -11.76 -9.87
CA TYR A 247 2.70 -12.59 -10.89
C TYR A 247 3.72 -13.09 -11.92
N ASP A 248 3.80 -14.41 -12.08
CA ASP A 248 4.58 -15.05 -13.12
C ASP A 248 3.71 -15.26 -14.36
N TYR A 249 3.87 -14.36 -15.34
CA TYR A 249 3.13 -14.42 -16.60
C TYR A 249 3.45 -15.64 -17.46
N SER A 250 4.61 -16.27 -17.29
CA SER A 250 4.99 -17.44 -18.07
C SER A 250 4.29 -18.72 -17.60
N LEU A 251 3.97 -18.77 -16.30
CA LEU A 251 3.31 -19.91 -15.65
C LEU A 251 1.89 -19.60 -15.18
N ASN A 252 1.41 -18.38 -15.44
CA ASN A 252 0.07 -17.89 -15.14
C ASN A 252 -0.33 -18.13 -13.66
N ARG A 253 0.52 -17.67 -12.74
CA ARG A 253 0.29 -17.86 -11.29
C ARG A 253 1.00 -16.82 -10.42
N SER A 254 0.49 -16.70 -9.20
CA SER A 254 1.07 -15.86 -8.15
C SER A 254 2.30 -16.51 -7.50
N TYR A 255 3.23 -15.68 -7.05
CA TYR A 255 4.40 -16.10 -6.28
C TYR A 255 4.82 -15.02 -5.28
N ILE A 256 5.60 -15.41 -4.27
CA ILE A 256 6.32 -14.51 -3.38
C ILE A 256 7.81 -14.70 -3.70
N GLN A 257 8.56 -13.61 -3.82
CA GLN A 257 9.96 -13.71 -4.24
C GLN A 257 10.83 -14.45 -3.21
N PHE A 258 10.61 -14.17 -1.93
CA PHE A 258 11.35 -14.70 -0.80
C PHE A 258 10.37 -15.24 0.23
N LEU A 259 10.50 -16.53 0.56
CA LEU A 259 9.75 -17.17 1.63
C LEU A 259 10.69 -17.54 2.77
N ALA A 260 10.24 -17.27 3.99
CA ALA A 260 10.84 -17.77 5.21
C ALA A 260 9.72 -18.47 6.03
N PRO A 261 10.04 -19.58 6.72
CA PRO A 261 9.10 -20.25 7.61
C PRO A 261 8.86 -19.47 8.91
#